data_AF-A0A8S3S7L1-F1
#
_entry.id   AF-A0A8S3S7L1-F1
#
_cell.length_a   1.000
_cell.length_b   1.000
_cell.length_c   1.000
_cell.angle_alpha   90.00
_cell.angle_beta   90.00
_cell.angle_gamma   90.00
#
_symmetry.space_group_name_H-M   'P 1'
#
loop_
_entity.id
_entity.type
_entity.pdbx_description
1 polymer ?
#
loop_
_entity_poly.entity_id
_entity_poly.type
_entity_poly.pdbx_seq_one_letter_code
_entity_poly.pdbx_strand_id
1 'polypeptide(L)'
;MIDLLYKSELKVVRVNLKTNCSSRLFEDVLDDCAFFVTYPEHMEDLGLVMVILCDYQTRKFQRRTPFTNEILNSAATDVEDAISDCKTKLNAALARHRIKASAPSIEYLLPETVRSKEAIGSKQPVYTWVNQIKTSISDVIEQFKEEGFTLVNSEEKLVDKQFAVDPLCSDVLMFPGEYREDLVDHDLYLGGKIVIQDKSSCIAPHSIKHLLGDDSDIIHVNVGAGLTTAHIASLINNSNNHAWAFGAKSTSESKAIQAQFEKCGIKGIKVPTDSFLDIDHDDSKYKNVRVILVTADCSRSAVTNPVDFIVNEGEDMKILKDMATGDVNMSRITELSTAHMNIMKHAMKFSKVQAVVYMTRSIHETENENVVVKSVEYTNMVQQRKFPWRVVPPVLPFSGEEIEKKIGIIGKYIKFHPTEKSSGCFVAVVTREPEDAKEAARDVLARAQARGLLPTKKSKEKLVNSEMTNGEVDHIPNGHDAEAEPKLLPKREREKLQREPKGRIRHEQILNHLVHCKKCTCIMHRPPPSLDGSQKSTSSTRKAFTS
;
A
#
# COMPACT_ATOMS: atom_id res chain seq x y z
N MET A 1 29.34 -1.81 5.88
CA MET A 1 28.75 -1.41 7.18
C MET A 1 27.22 -1.37 7.11
N ILE A 2 26.63 -1.04 5.96
CA ILE A 2 25.17 -1.14 5.70
C ILE A 2 24.72 -2.62 5.49
N ASP A 3 25.55 -3.48 4.89
CA ASP A 3 25.23 -4.91 4.70
C ASP A 3 25.14 -5.71 6.01
N LEU A 4 25.95 -5.34 6.99
CA LEU A 4 25.89 -5.91 8.33
C LEU A 4 24.63 -5.43 9.06
N LEU A 5 24.13 -4.22 8.78
CA LEU A 5 22.91 -3.69 9.37
C LEU A 5 21.67 -4.32 8.75
N TYR A 6 21.58 -4.50 7.43
CA TYR A 6 20.42 -5.15 6.82
C TYR A 6 20.34 -6.65 7.17
N LYS A 7 21.47 -7.39 7.11
CA LYS A 7 21.51 -8.80 7.52
C LYS A 7 21.34 -8.99 9.04
N SER A 8 21.77 -8.03 9.87
CA SER A 8 21.52 -8.10 11.32
C SER A 8 20.10 -7.65 11.68
N GLU A 9 19.55 -6.59 11.07
CA GLU A 9 18.18 -6.14 11.28
C GLU A 9 17.16 -7.15 10.78
N LEU A 10 17.32 -7.73 9.58
CA LEU A 10 16.44 -8.82 9.12
C LEU A 10 16.54 -10.04 10.04
N LYS A 11 17.73 -10.42 10.49
CA LYS A 11 17.88 -11.50 11.48
C LYS A 11 17.22 -11.14 12.79
N VAL A 12 17.43 -9.92 13.30
CA VAL A 12 16.84 -9.41 14.54
C VAL A 12 15.32 -9.34 14.42
N VAL A 13 14.76 -8.89 13.29
CA VAL A 13 13.31 -8.81 13.06
C VAL A 13 12.72 -10.20 12.84
N ARG A 14 13.40 -11.12 12.13
CA ARG A 14 12.97 -12.53 12.02
C ARG A 14 13.01 -13.25 13.36
N VAL A 15 14.07 -13.03 14.14
CA VAL A 15 14.19 -13.55 15.50
C VAL A 15 13.10 -12.93 16.36
N ASN A 16 12.91 -11.60 16.35
CA ASN A 16 11.82 -10.94 17.08
C ASN A 16 10.43 -11.40 16.64
N LEU A 17 10.16 -11.68 15.36
CA LEU A 17 8.89 -12.24 14.91
C LEU A 17 8.73 -13.64 15.52
N LYS A 18 9.72 -14.53 15.37
CA LYS A 18 9.65 -15.88 15.93
C LYS A 18 9.55 -15.88 17.46
N THR A 19 10.27 -14.97 18.12
CA THR A 19 10.23 -14.72 19.55
C THR A 19 8.89 -14.16 19.98
N ASN A 20 8.27 -13.22 19.26
CA ASN A 20 6.94 -12.71 19.58
C ASN A 20 5.85 -13.76 19.35
N CYS A 21 5.91 -14.47 18.22
CA CYS A 21 5.04 -15.59 17.88
C CYS A 21 5.14 -16.72 18.93
N SER A 22 6.33 -16.95 19.46
CA SER A 22 6.61 -18.00 20.45
C SER A 22 6.83 -17.45 21.87
N SER A 23 6.45 -16.20 22.14
CA SER A 23 6.88 -15.49 23.36
C SER A 23 6.40 -16.19 24.61
N ARG A 24 5.10 -16.47 24.64
CA ARG A 24 4.44 -17.23 25.70
C ARG A 24 5.01 -18.65 25.84
N LEU A 25 5.40 -19.28 24.74
CA LEU A 25 6.05 -20.59 24.77
C LEU A 25 7.42 -20.52 25.45
N PHE A 26 8.25 -19.55 25.07
CA PHE A 26 9.59 -19.42 25.64
C PHE A 26 9.56 -18.98 27.10
N GLU A 27 8.61 -18.12 27.49
CA GLU A 27 8.35 -17.81 28.90
C GLU A 27 7.99 -19.09 29.68
N ASP A 28 7.02 -19.87 29.19
CA ASP A 28 6.63 -21.14 29.83
C ASP A 28 7.82 -22.13 29.90
N VAL A 29 8.67 -22.18 28.87
CA VAL A 29 9.86 -23.05 28.82
C VAL A 29 10.95 -22.59 29.80
N LEU A 30 11.15 -21.28 29.94
CA LEU A 30 12.09 -20.71 30.91
C LEU A 30 11.62 -20.98 32.33
N ASP A 31 10.31 -20.88 32.59
CA ASP A 31 9.68 -21.20 33.88
C ASP A 31 9.79 -22.70 34.21
N ASP A 32 9.47 -23.59 33.27
CA ASP A 32 9.58 -25.05 33.42
C ASP A 32 11.06 -25.50 33.61
N CYS A 33 12.00 -24.73 33.08
CA CYS A 33 13.44 -24.93 33.30
C CYS A 33 13.95 -24.31 34.62
N ALA A 34 13.13 -23.51 35.30
CA ALA A 34 13.52 -22.68 36.44
C ALA A 34 14.75 -21.80 36.11
N PHE A 35 14.79 -21.24 34.89
CA PHE A 35 15.94 -20.49 34.39
C PHE A 35 16.27 -19.29 35.29
N PHE A 36 15.29 -18.43 35.59
CA PHE A 36 15.49 -17.26 36.44
C PHE A 36 15.65 -17.58 37.93
N VAL A 37 15.37 -18.81 38.35
CA VAL A 37 15.74 -19.28 39.70
C VAL A 37 17.25 -19.58 39.75
N THR A 38 17.81 -20.05 38.64
CA THR A 38 19.24 -20.38 38.52
C THR A 38 20.09 -19.15 38.19
N TYR A 39 19.56 -18.26 37.36
CA TYR A 39 20.20 -17.02 36.90
C TYR A 39 19.29 -15.80 37.14
N PRO A 40 19.04 -15.41 38.41
CA PRO A 40 18.16 -14.30 38.75
C PRO A 40 18.64 -12.95 38.21
N GLU A 41 19.95 -12.79 38.00
CA GLU A 41 20.57 -11.59 37.42
C GLU A 41 20.05 -11.26 36.01
N HIS A 42 19.55 -12.25 35.27
CA HIS A 42 19.03 -12.05 33.91
C HIS A 42 17.52 -11.74 33.88
N MET A 43 16.85 -11.65 35.03
CA MET A 43 15.41 -11.38 35.10
C MET A 43 15.05 -10.01 34.51
N GLU A 44 15.90 -9.01 34.69
CA GLU A 44 15.72 -7.67 34.09
C GLU A 44 16.02 -7.65 32.58
N ASP A 45 16.71 -8.69 32.08
CA ASP A 45 17.12 -8.87 30.69
C ASP A 45 16.25 -9.89 29.92
N LEU A 46 15.01 -10.16 30.37
CA LEU A 46 14.12 -11.16 29.76
C LEU A 46 14.04 -11.05 28.23
N GLY A 47 13.95 -9.83 27.68
CA GLY A 47 13.91 -9.63 26.23
C GLY A 47 15.16 -10.15 25.51
N LEU A 48 16.35 -9.93 26.08
CA LEU A 48 17.62 -10.43 25.54
C LEU A 48 17.69 -11.96 25.67
N VAL A 49 17.27 -12.52 26.81
CA VAL A 49 17.17 -13.97 27.04
C VAL A 49 16.28 -14.63 25.98
N MET A 50 15.11 -14.06 25.69
CA MET A 50 14.19 -14.60 24.70
C MET A 50 14.75 -14.55 23.26
N VAL A 51 15.42 -13.45 22.90
CA VAL A 51 16.07 -13.31 21.58
C VAL A 51 17.19 -14.34 21.42
N ILE A 52 18.07 -14.47 22.42
CA ILE A 52 19.18 -15.42 22.36
C ILE A 52 18.64 -16.86 22.38
N LEU A 53 17.65 -17.18 23.23
CA LEU A 53 17.05 -18.51 23.28
C LEU A 53 16.44 -18.91 21.93
N CYS A 54 15.73 -17.99 21.27
CA CYS A 54 15.17 -18.22 19.94
C CYS A 54 16.28 -18.47 18.89
N ASP A 55 17.32 -17.64 18.86
CA ASP A 55 18.47 -17.85 17.97
C ASP A 55 19.16 -19.19 18.25
N TYR A 56 19.45 -19.50 19.52
CA TYR A 56 20.06 -20.74 19.97
C TYR A 56 19.25 -21.96 19.51
N GLN A 57 17.93 -21.88 19.64
CA GLN A 57 17.02 -22.95 19.27
C GLN A 57 16.94 -23.16 17.74
N THR A 58 17.01 -22.09 16.94
CA THR A 58 17.14 -22.23 15.46
C THR A 58 18.44 -22.92 15.05
N ARG A 59 19.49 -22.82 15.88
CA ARG A 59 20.78 -23.49 15.71
C ARG A 59 20.87 -24.84 16.42
N LYS A 60 19.72 -25.44 16.78
CA LYS A 60 19.64 -26.72 17.53
C LYS A 60 20.47 -26.71 18.81
N PHE A 61 20.49 -25.58 19.50
CA PHE A 61 21.25 -25.32 20.72
C PHE A 61 22.77 -25.51 20.56
N GLN A 62 23.33 -25.20 19.39
CA GLN A 62 24.77 -25.07 19.19
C GLN A 62 25.21 -23.65 19.57
N ARG A 63 26.48 -23.44 19.95
CA ARG A 63 27.02 -22.09 20.16
C ARG A 63 27.25 -21.37 18.84
N ARG A 64 27.14 -20.04 18.84
CA ARG A 64 27.45 -19.26 17.65
C ARG A 64 28.96 -19.27 17.41
N THR A 65 29.36 -19.27 16.14
CA THR A 65 30.76 -18.97 15.77
C THR A 65 30.84 -17.47 15.46
N PRO A 66 31.59 -16.67 16.23
CA PRO A 66 31.79 -15.26 15.94
C PRO A 66 32.50 -15.06 14.60
N PHE A 67 32.26 -13.93 13.94
CA PHE A 67 33.03 -13.56 12.75
C PHE A 67 34.43 -13.06 13.13
N THR A 68 35.36 -13.13 12.18
CA THR A 68 36.70 -12.54 12.34
C THR A 68 36.53 -11.02 12.56
N ASN A 69 36.98 -10.52 13.72
CA ASN A 69 36.85 -9.13 14.19
C ASN A 69 35.46 -8.70 14.72
N GLU A 70 34.58 -9.64 15.05
CA GLU A 70 33.34 -9.31 15.75
C GLU A 70 33.61 -8.90 17.21
N ILE A 71 33.10 -7.73 17.61
CA ILE A 71 33.08 -7.32 19.01
C ILE A 71 31.82 -7.93 19.64
N LEU A 72 32.02 -8.95 20.47
CA LEU A 72 30.93 -9.59 21.20
C LEU A 72 30.42 -8.67 22.30
N ASN A 73 29.09 -8.55 22.39
CA ASN A 73 28.45 -7.86 23.49
C ASN A 73 28.55 -8.74 24.74
N SER A 74 29.13 -8.22 25.83
CA SER A 74 29.34 -8.98 27.06
C SER A 74 28.02 -9.50 27.64
N ALA A 75 26.99 -8.65 27.75
CA ALA A 75 25.68 -9.06 28.27
C ALA A 75 25.03 -10.15 27.42
N ALA A 76 25.17 -10.08 26.09
CA ALA A 76 24.67 -11.12 25.20
C ALA A 76 25.46 -12.44 25.34
N THR A 77 26.76 -12.35 25.60
CA THR A 77 27.62 -13.52 25.79
C THR A 77 27.30 -14.20 27.13
N ASP A 78 27.12 -13.41 28.20
CA ASP A 78 26.76 -13.91 29.53
C ASP A 78 25.43 -14.67 29.49
N VAL A 79 24.43 -14.10 28.80
CA VAL A 79 23.14 -14.78 28.58
C VAL A 79 23.27 -16.03 27.70
N GLU A 80 24.12 -16.00 26.66
CA GLU A 80 24.39 -17.17 25.82
C GLU A 80 25.04 -18.31 26.62
N ASP A 81 25.93 -17.99 27.57
CA ASP A 81 26.54 -18.94 28.50
C ASP A 81 25.50 -19.52 29.47
N ALA A 82 24.66 -18.70 30.09
CA ALA A 82 23.58 -19.16 30.97
C ALA A 82 22.59 -20.10 30.25
N ILE A 83 22.21 -19.77 29.01
CA ILE A 83 21.35 -20.62 28.16
C ILE A 83 22.07 -21.92 27.79
N SER A 84 23.37 -21.86 27.50
CA SER A 84 24.21 -23.03 27.19
C SER A 84 24.25 -24.00 28.37
N ASP A 85 24.40 -23.50 29.60
CA ASP A 85 24.44 -24.31 30.82
C ASP A 85 23.09 -25.00 31.08
N CYS A 86 21.99 -24.33 30.78
CA CYS A 86 20.64 -24.88 30.90
C CYS A 86 20.19 -25.72 29.70
N LYS A 87 21.01 -25.90 28.66
CA LYS A 87 20.64 -26.51 27.38
C LYS A 87 19.83 -27.81 27.50
N THR A 88 20.24 -28.74 28.35
CA THR A 88 19.56 -30.03 28.50
C THR A 88 18.16 -29.86 29.09
N LYS A 89 18.03 -29.00 30.12
CA LYS A 89 16.75 -28.70 30.77
C LYS A 89 15.81 -27.94 29.83
N LEU A 90 16.34 -26.96 29.09
CA LEU A 90 15.60 -26.19 28.08
C LEU A 90 15.09 -27.08 26.95
N ASN A 91 15.92 -27.99 26.43
CA ASN A 91 15.49 -28.96 25.42
C ASN A 91 14.38 -29.89 25.95
N ALA A 92 14.51 -30.36 27.20
CA ALA A 92 13.50 -31.21 27.81
C ALA A 92 12.18 -30.47 28.04
N ALA A 93 12.22 -29.22 28.53
CA ALA A 93 11.06 -28.35 28.70
C ALA A 93 10.37 -28.10 27.34
N LEU A 94 11.13 -27.67 26.33
CA LEU A 94 10.60 -27.46 24.99
C LEU A 94 9.95 -28.72 24.39
N ALA A 95 10.55 -29.90 24.60
CA ALA A 95 9.97 -31.17 24.17
C ALA A 95 8.66 -31.49 24.90
N ARG A 96 8.58 -31.27 26.22
CA ARG A 96 7.33 -31.44 26.99
C ARG A 96 6.23 -30.51 26.48
N HIS A 97 6.54 -29.25 26.24
CA HIS A 97 5.58 -28.28 25.70
C HIS A 97 5.09 -28.68 24.30
N ARG A 98 5.98 -29.17 23.42
CA ARG A 98 5.61 -29.72 22.10
C ARG A 98 4.67 -30.92 22.21
N ILE A 99 4.99 -31.88 23.07
CA ILE A 99 4.16 -33.08 23.27
C ILE A 99 2.80 -32.69 23.85
N LYS A 100 2.76 -31.81 24.85
CA LYS A 100 1.53 -31.29 25.47
C LYS A 100 0.61 -30.64 24.44
N ALA A 101 1.18 -29.91 23.48
CA ALA A 101 0.45 -29.28 22.39
C ALA A 101 0.19 -30.19 21.18
N SER A 102 0.61 -31.47 21.21
CA SER A 102 0.56 -32.38 20.06
C SER A 102 1.21 -31.82 18.79
N ALA A 103 2.27 -31.01 18.96
CA ALA A 103 2.91 -30.28 17.88
C ALA A 103 4.06 -31.10 17.27
N PRO A 104 4.00 -31.49 15.97
CA PRO A 104 5.04 -32.31 15.33
C PRO A 104 6.38 -31.57 15.22
N SER A 105 6.39 -30.26 15.13
CA SER A 105 7.58 -29.41 15.19
C SER A 105 7.30 -28.16 16.02
N ILE A 106 8.33 -27.35 16.31
CA ILE A 106 8.13 -26.14 17.12
C ILE A 106 7.24 -25.14 16.40
N GLU A 107 7.30 -25.09 15.07
CA GLU A 107 6.49 -24.19 14.25
C GLU A 107 5.00 -24.44 14.51
N TYR A 108 4.60 -25.70 14.73
CA TYR A 108 3.22 -26.10 15.01
C TYR A 108 2.69 -25.65 16.39
N LEU A 109 3.54 -25.04 17.22
CA LEU A 109 3.11 -24.33 18.43
C LEU A 109 2.51 -22.95 18.12
N LEU A 110 2.77 -22.42 16.92
CA LEU A 110 2.15 -21.20 16.45
C LEU A 110 0.72 -21.46 15.94
N PRO A 111 -0.21 -20.51 16.14
CA PRO A 111 -1.54 -20.59 15.55
C PRO A 111 -1.48 -20.86 14.05
N GLU A 112 -2.43 -21.66 13.54
CA GLU A 112 -2.50 -22.02 12.11
C GLU A 112 -2.52 -20.78 11.20
N THR A 113 -3.20 -19.72 11.65
CA THR A 113 -3.27 -18.44 10.94
C THR A 113 -1.90 -17.78 10.76
N VAL A 114 -1.03 -17.85 11.76
CA VAL A 114 0.33 -17.29 11.72
C VAL A 114 1.22 -18.15 10.82
N ARG A 115 1.16 -19.48 10.97
CA ARG A 115 1.92 -20.41 10.13
C ARG A 115 1.58 -20.31 8.65
N SER A 116 0.28 -20.27 8.35
CA SER A 116 -0.21 -20.09 6.99
C SER A 116 0.30 -18.78 6.39
N LYS A 117 0.26 -17.67 7.15
CA LYS A 117 0.82 -16.39 6.71
C LYS A 117 2.33 -16.43 6.47
N GLU A 118 3.11 -17.04 7.36
CA GLU A 118 4.57 -17.18 7.19
C GLU A 118 4.92 -18.03 5.96
N ALA A 119 4.18 -19.13 5.72
CA ALA A 119 4.35 -19.98 4.56
C ALA A 119 4.02 -19.27 3.22
N ILE A 120 3.06 -18.35 3.25
CA ILE A 120 2.70 -17.49 2.11
C ILE A 120 3.76 -16.40 1.92
N GLY A 121 4.09 -15.65 2.97
CA GLY A 121 5.02 -14.53 2.93
C GLY A 121 6.45 -14.91 2.52
N SER A 122 6.90 -16.11 2.90
CA SER A 122 8.22 -16.65 2.51
C SER A 122 8.35 -16.99 1.03
N LYS A 123 7.23 -17.13 0.30
CA LYS A 123 7.20 -17.42 -1.14
C LYS A 123 6.82 -16.20 -1.98
N GLN A 124 6.58 -15.07 -1.32
CA GLN A 124 6.09 -13.87 -1.99
C GLN A 124 7.18 -13.27 -2.90
N PRO A 125 6.82 -12.81 -4.11
CA PRO A 125 7.71 -12.05 -4.96
C PRO A 125 8.30 -10.82 -4.26
N VAL A 126 9.51 -10.45 -4.68
CA VAL A 126 10.11 -9.16 -4.33
C VAL A 126 9.63 -8.12 -5.33
N TYR A 127 9.10 -7.02 -4.81
CA TYR A 127 8.65 -5.89 -5.62
C TYR A 127 9.66 -4.75 -5.51
N THR A 128 9.97 -4.13 -6.64
CA THR A 128 10.79 -2.93 -6.70
C THR A 128 10.13 -1.89 -7.59
N TRP A 129 10.03 -0.63 -7.13
CA TRP A 129 9.68 0.46 -8.04
C TRP A 129 10.95 1.11 -8.59
N VAL A 130 10.87 1.51 -9.86
CA VAL A 130 11.96 2.19 -10.57
C VAL A 130 11.87 3.69 -10.30
N ASN A 131 12.96 4.24 -9.78
CA ASN A 131 13.09 5.66 -9.50
C ASN A 131 13.30 6.46 -10.79
N GLN A 132 12.21 7.04 -11.30
CA GLN A 132 12.13 7.80 -12.54
C GLN A 132 12.92 9.13 -12.50
N ILE A 133 13.49 9.50 -11.35
CA ILE A 133 14.41 10.64 -11.22
C ILE A 133 15.83 10.24 -11.65
N LYS A 134 16.20 8.98 -11.42
CA LYS A 134 17.58 8.51 -11.59
C LYS A 134 17.77 7.63 -12.83
N THR A 135 16.72 6.98 -13.31
CA THR A 135 16.77 6.04 -14.43
C THR A 135 15.38 5.89 -15.05
N SER A 136 15.27 5.34 -16.25
CA SER A 136 13.97 4.90 -16.79
C SER A 136 13.70 3.42 -16.48
N ILE A 137 12.44 3.00 -16.52
CA ILE A 137 12.09 1.57 -16.42
C ILE A 137 12.70 0.76 -17.57
N SER A 138 12.78 1.34 -18.78
CA SER A 138 13.36 0.67 -19.94
C SER A 138 14.83 0.33 -19.69
N ASP A 139 15.62 1.27 -19.18
CA ASP A 139 17.05 1.06 -18.90
C ASP A 139 17.24 -0.05 -17.84
N VAL A 140 16.37 -0.08 -16.81
CA VAL A 140 16.43 -1.12 -15.77
C VAL A 140 16.06 -2.49 -16.34
N ILE A 141 15.03 -2.56 -17.19
CA ILE A 141 14.64 -3.81 -17.86
C ILE A 141 15.78 -4.31 -18.76
N GLU A 142 16.42 -3.43 -19.51
CA GLU A 142 17.54 -3.78 -20.39
C GLU A 142 18.74 -4.27 -19.57
N GLN A 143 19.09 -3.58 -18.49
CA GLN A 143 20.16 -4.00 -17.60
C GLN A 143 19.92 -5.41 -17.03
N PHE A 144 18.73 -5.70 -16.50
CA PHE A 144 18.45 -7.06 -15.99
C PHE A 144 18.48 -8.11 -17.11
N LYS A 145 18.07 -7.77 -18.33
CA LYS A 145 18.19 -8.67 -19.49
C LYS A 145 19.64 -8.98 -19.83
N GLU A 146 20.52 -7.99 -19.80
CA GLU A 146 21.97 -8.16 -20.02
C GLU A 146 22.60 -9.05 -18.94
N GLU A 147 22.09 -8.99 -17.71
CA GLU A 147 22.49 -9.85 -16.57
C GLU A 147 21.87 -11.27 -16.61
N GLY A 148 21.16 -11.58 -17.70
CA GLY A 148 20.60 -12.90 -17.99
C GLY A 148 19.21 -13.14 -17.40
N PHE A 149 18.50 -12.09 -16.97
CA PHE A 149 17.08 -12.21 -16.62
C PHE A 149 16.16 -12.18 -17.85
N THR A 150 15.06 -12.91 -17.77
CA THR A 150 14.04 -12.97 -18.81
C THR A 150 12.79 -12.22 -18.35
N LEU A 151 12.35 -11.26 -19.16
CA LEU A 151 11.08 -10.56 -18.94
C LEU A 151 9.92 -11.48 -19.36
N VAL A 152 9.00 -11.78 -18.44
CA VAL A 152 7.83 -12.65 -18.63
C VAL A 152 6.52 -11.91 -18.30
N ASN A 153 5.38 -12.57 -18.52
CA ASN A 153 4.08 -12.02 -18.16
C ASN A 153 3.84 -12.10 -16.63
N SER A 154 3.23 -11.06 -16.08
CA SER A 154 2.89 -10.90 -14.65
C SER A 154 1.92 -11.94 -14.08
N GLU A 155 1.19 -12.64 -14.93
CA GLU A 155 0.23 -13.67 -14.53
C GLU A 155 0.91 -14.97 -14.07
N GLU A 156 2.12 -15.24 -14.56
CA GLU A 156 2.87 -16.46 -14.29
C GLU A 156 3.48 -16.46 -12.87
N LYS A 157 3.76 -17.66 -12.35
CA LYS A 157 4.60 -17.79 -11.16
C LYS A 157 6.04 -17.61 -11.61
N LEU A 158 6.69 -16.56 -11.13
CA LEU A 158 8.08 -16.28 -11.45
C LEU A 158 8.99 -17.35 -10.86
N VAL A 159 9.88 -17.90 -11.69
CA VAL A 159 10.88 -18.91 -11.33
C VAL A 159 12.24 -18.54 -11.91
N ASP A 160 13.32 -18.95 -11.26
CA ASP A 160 14.69 -18.73 -11.72
C ASP A 160 14.96 -17.25 -12.06
N LYS A 161 15.79 -16.96 -13.07
CA LYS A 161 16.07 -15.60 -13.55
C LYS A 161 14.93 -15.02 -14.40
N GLN A 162 13.71 -15.01 -13.88
CA GLN A 162 12.57 -14.34 -14.49
C GLN A 162 12.17 -13.10 -13.72
N PHE A 163 11.59 -12.13 -14.41
CA PHE A 163 10.98 -10.96 -13.80
C PHE A 163 9.84 -10.44 -14.67
N ALA A 164 8.95 -9.65 -14.09
CA ALA A 164 7.80 -9.10 -14.80
C ALA A 164 7.53 -7.65 -14.37
N VAL A 165 6.88 -6.90 -15.23
CA VAL A 165 6.31 -5.58 -14.89
C VAL A 165 4.96 -5.79 -14.23
N ASP A 166 4.66 -5.07 -13.16
CA ASP A 166 3.35 -5.13 -12.52
C ASP A 166 2.27 -4.53 -13.44
N PRO A 167 1.11 -5.19 -13.62
CA PRO A 167 0.09 -4.74 -14.56
C PRO A 167 -0.63 -3.46 -14.11
N LEU A 168 -0.70 -3.20 -12.79
CA LEU A 168 -1.40 -2.05 -12.24
C LEU A 168 -0.47 -0.87 -11.99
N CYS A 169 0.80 -1.15 -11.67
CA CYS A 169 1.82 -0.17 -11.33
C CYS A 169 2.97 -0.21 -12.36
N SER A 170 2.88 0.64 -13.39
CA SER A 170 3.74 0.58 -14.58
C SER A 170 5.23 0.82 -14.36
N ASP A 171 5.66 1.28 -13.18
CA ASP A 171 7.06 1.46 -12.81
C ASP A 171 7.56 0.40 -11.81
N VAL A 172 6.75 -0.61 -11.51
CA VAL A 172 7.06 -1.66 -10.54
C VAL A 172 7.46 -2.94 -11.27
N LEU A 173 8.59 -3.52 -10.84
CA LEU A 173 9.10 -4.80 -11.26
C LEU A 173 8.90 -5.85 -10.17
N MET A 174 8.66 -7.08 -10.58
CA MET A 174 8.43 -8.24 -9.73
C MET A 174 9.51 -9.29 -10.00
N PHE A 175 10.13 -9.79 -8.94
CA PHE A 175 11.17 -10.83 -8.98
C PHE A 175 10.80 -12.00 -8.06
N PRO A 176 11.29 -13.23 -8.30
CA PRO A 176 11.14 -14.33 -7.35
C PRO A 176 11.71 -13.95 -5.97
N GLY A 177 11.08 -14.47 -4.91
CA GLY A 177 11.43 -14.17 -3.51
C GLY A 177 12.91 -14.41 -3.15
N GLU A 178 13.54 -15.39 -3.80
CA GLU A 178 14.94 -15.78 -3.58
C GLU A 178 15.95 -14.71 -3.98
N TYR A 179 15.63 -13.83 -4.94
CA TYR A 179 16.52 -12.75 -5.38
C TYR A 179 16.52 -11.53 -4.45
N ARG A 180 15.84 -11.59 -3.30
CA ARG A 180 15.78 -10.45 -2.38
C ARG A 180 17.16 -9.98 -1.94
N GLU A 181 18.02 -10.91 -1.53
CA GLU A 181 19.36 -10.56 -1.05
C GLU A 181 20.22 -10.04 -2.19
N ASP A 182 20.15 -10.68 -3.37
CA ASP A 182 20.85 -10.22 -4.57
C ASP A 182 20.45 -8.80 -4.97
N LEU A 183 19.15 -8.47 -4.90
CA LEU A 183 18.63 -7.15 -5.24
C LEU A 183 19.09 -6.07 -4.26
N VAL A 184 19.23 -6.38 -2.97
CA VAL A 184 19.72 -5.42 -1.96
C VAL A 184 21.21 -5.13 -2.15
N ASP A 185 21.97 -6.13 -2.59
CA ASP A 185 23.40 -5.99 -2.88
C ASP A 185 23.65 -5.42 -4.30
N HIS A 186 22.59 -5.26 -5.11
CA HIS A 186 22.69 -4.80 -6.49
C HIS A 186 22.99 -3.29 -6.63
N ASP A 187 23.80 -2.92 -7.62
CA ASP A 187 24.19 -1.54 -7.91
C ASP A 187 23.00 -0.60 -8.16
N LEU A 188 21.93 -1.11 -8.78
CA LEU A 188 20.69 -0.34 -8.96
C LEU A 188 20.04 0.03 -7.63
N TYR A 189 20.05 -0.87 -6.65
CA TYR A 189 19.46 -0.61 -5.33
C TYR A 189 20.37 0.28 -4.49
N LEU A 190 21.67 -0.02 -4.45
CA LEU A 190 22.67 0.78 -3.73
C LEU A 190 22.72 2.21 -4.26
N GLY A 191 22.61 2.39 -5.58
CA GLY A 191 22.51 3.69 -6.25
C GLY A 191 21.15 4.38 -6.09
N GLY A 192 20.16 3.75 -5.48
CA GLY A 192 18.80 4.27 -5.30
C GLY A 192 18.00 4.42 -6.61
N LYS A 193 18.37 3.69 -7.66
CA LYS A 193 17.68 3.61 -8.97
C LYS A 193 16.46 2.69 -8.91
N ILE A 194 16.51 1.65 -8.09
CA ILE A 194 15.35 0.83 -7.72
C ILE A 194 15.18 0.87 -6.20
N VAL A 195 13.95 0.72 -5.73
CA VAL A 195 13.63 0.66 -4.30
C VAL A 195 12.71 -0.52 -4.05
N ILE A 196 13.11 -1.40 -3.12
CA ILE A 196 12.30 -2.54 -2.69
C ILE A 196 11.16 -2.02 -1.80
N GLN A 197 9.91 -2.29 -2.19
CA GLN A 197 8.74 -1.89 -1.42
C GLN A 197 7.58 -2.85 -1.72
N ASP A 198 6.72 -3.15 -0.74
CA ASP A 198 5.57 -4.03 -0.97
C ASP A 198 4.62 -3.43 -2.03
N LYS A 199 4.07 -4.29 -2.90
CA LYS A 199 3.13 -3.89 -3.96
C LYS A 199 1.97 -3.06 -3.42
N SER A 200 1.45 -3.40 -2.25
CA SER A 200 0.34 -2.68 -1.61
C SER A 200 0.65 -1.19 -1.44
N SER A 201 1.90 -0.84 -1.11
CA SER A 201 2.34 0.54 -0.92
C SER A 201 2.49 1.33 -2.24
N CYS A 202 2.60 0.63 -3.38
CA CYS A 202 2.78 1.24 -4.70
C CYS A 202 1.47 1.71 -5.34
N ILE A 203 0.31 1.21 -4.90
CA ILE A 203 -1.00 1.49 -5.51
C ILE A 203 -1.45 2.94 -5.28
N ALA A 204 -1.23 3.49 -4.08
CA ALA A 204 -1.59 4.87 -3.77
C ALA A 204 -0.76 5.89 -4.56
N PRO A 205 0.59 5.78 -4.65
CA PRO A 205 1.40 6.63 -5.52
C PRO A 205 0.88 6.72 -6.96
N HIS A 206 0.51 5.59 -7.57
CA HIS A 206 -0.10 5.57 -8.89
C HIS A 206 -1.47 6.24 -8.91
N SER A 207 -2.28 6.09 -7.86
CA SER A 207 -3.57 6.79 -7.76
C SER A 207 -3.37 8.31 -7.71
N ILE A 208 -2.36 8.77 -6.96
CA ILE A 208 -1.99 10.18 -6.84
C ILE A 208 -1.54 10.75 -8.18
N LYS A 209 -0.70 10.03 -8.94
CA LYS A 209 -0.24 10.44 -10.29
C LYS A 209 -1.40 10.80 -11.23
N HIS A 210 -2.51 10.07 -11.17
CA HIS A 210 -3.68 10.29 -12.04
C HIS A 210 -4.67 11.35 -11.51
N LEU A 211 -4.47 11.83 -10.28
CA LEU A 211 -5.31 12.84 -9.63
C LEU A 211 -4.69 14.24 -9.66
N LEU A 212 -3.37 14.32 -9.81
CA LEU A 212 -2.64 15.58 -9.81
C LEU A 212 -2.66 16.23 -11.19
N GLY A 213 -2.86 17.55 -11.19
CA GLY A 213 -2.51 18.40 -12.32
C GLY A 213 -1.12 19.01 -12.17
N ASP A 214 -0.70 19.72 -13.22
CA ASP A 214 0.52 20.53 -13.22
C ASP A 214 0.49 21.53 -12.04
N ASP A 215 1.66 21.81 -11.44
CA ASP A 215 1.88 22.82 -10.39
C ASP A 215 1.01 22.65 -9.13
N SER A 216 0.64 21.41 -8.80
CA SER A 216 -0.21 21.08 -7.64
C SER A 216 0.56 20.42 -6.51
N ASP A 217 0.51 20.98 -5.31
CA ASP A 217 1.22 20.39 -4.16
C ASP A 217 0.44 19.21 -3.56
N ILE A 218 1.18 18.36 -2.83
CA ILE A 218 0.67 17.14 -2.21
C ILE A 218 0.98 17.17 -0.72
N ILE A 219 0.03 16.70 0.08
CA ILE A 219 0.31 16.32 1.47
C ILE A 219 0.25 14.79 1.55
N HIS A 220 1.26 14.17 2.16
CA HIS A 220 1.23 12.78 2.56
C HIS A 220 1.22 12.71 4.09
N VAL A 221 0.22 12.03 4.66
CA VAL A 221 0.00 11.87 6.10
C VAL A 221 0.32 10.44 6.51
N ASN A 222 1.07 10.29 7.60
CA ASN A 222 1.62 9.04 8.14
C ASN A 222 2.69 8.41 7.24
N VAL A 223 3.75 9.18 6.99
CA VAL A 223 4.74 8.84 5.94
C VAL A 223 5.64 7.63 6.20
N GLY A 224 5.69 7.06 7.41
CA GLY A 224 6.59 5.95 7.76
C GLY A 224 8.05 6.29 7.45
N ALA A 225 8.80 5.38 6.82
CA ALA A 225 10.15 5.62 6.31
C ALA A 225 10.23 6.62 5.13
N GLY A 226 9.09 7.09 4.62
CA GLY A 226 9.01 8.02 3.50
C GLY A 226 9.04 7.37 2.12
N LEU A 227 9.16 6.04 1.99
CA LEU A 227 9.25 5.38 0.68
C LEU A 227 8.05 5.64 -0.23
N THR A 228 6.83 5.62 0.29
CA THR A 228 5.63 5.95 -0.49
C THR A 228 5.63 7.41 -0.95
N THR A 229 6.13 8.34 -0.12
CA THR A 229 6.33 9.74 -0.53
C THR A 229 7.38 9.85 -1.63
N ALA A 230 8.47 9.07 -1.50
CA ALA A 230 9.55 9.03 -2.47
C ALA A 230 9.05 8.50 -3.83
N HIS A 231 8.21 7.47 -3.80
CA HIS A 231 7.57 6.91 -4.98
C HIS A 231 6.64 7.92 -5.66
N ILE A 232 5.83 8.66 -4.89
CA ILE A 232 5.03 9.77 -5.43
C ILE A 232 5.92 10.79 -6.15
N ALA A 233 7.00 11.25 -5.51
CA ALA A 233 7.91 12.23 -6.08
C ALA A 233 8.59 11.72 -7.37
N SER A 234 8.97 10.43 -7.39
CA SER A 234 9.47 9.76 -8.60
C SER A 234 8.47 9.83 -9.75
N LEU A 235 7.19 9.51 -9.49
CA LEU A 235 6.15 9.47 -10.52
C LEU A 235 5.77 10.86 -11.08
N ILE A 236 5.98 11.93 -10.32
CA ILE A 236 5.59 13.31 -10.69
C ILE A 236 6.77 14.22 -11.08
N ASN A 237 7.98 13.67 -11.19
CA ASN A 237 9.26 14.38 -11.40
C ASN A 237 9.26 15.47 -12.50
N ASN A 238 8.38 15.40 -13.49
CA ASN A 238 8.29 16.38 -14.57
C ASN A 238 7.58 17.70 -14.19
N SER A 239 7.21 17.88 -12.93
CA SER A 239 6.28 18.92 -12.47
C SER A 239 6.91 19.72 -11.31
N ASN A 240 6.62 21.02 -11.19
CA ASN A 240 7.14 21.86 -10.10
C ASN A 240 6.41 21.64 -8.75
N ASN A 241 5.96 20.42 -8.51
CA ASN A 241 5.08 20.08 -7.40
C ASN A 241 5.92 19.92 -6.12
N HIS A 242 5.46 20.54 -5.03
CA HIS A 242 6.06 20.33 -3.71
C HIS A 242 5.26 19.30 -2.93
N ALA A 243 5.94 18.57 -2.06
CA ALA A 243 5.28 17.63 -1.15
C ALA A 243 5.57 17.96 0.31
N TRP A 244 4.56 17.74 1.14
CA TRP A 244 4.65 17.82 2.59
C TRP A 244 4.42 16.42 3.19
N ALA A 245 5.39 15.93 3.93
CA ALA A 245 5.39 14.61 4.53
C ALA A 245 5.18 14.72 6.05
N PHE A 246 3.96 14.44 6.52
CA PHE A 246 3.62 14.41 7.94
C PHE A 246 3.68 13.00 8.51
N GLY A 247 4.09 12.90 9.78
CA GLY A 247 4.13 11.63 10.51
C GLY A 247 5.47 11.36 11.22
N ALA A 248 6.47 12.20 11.00
CA ALA A 248 7.70 12.18 11.79
C ALA A 248 7.40 12.66 13.21
N LYS A 249 7.63 11.80 14.22
CA LYS A 249 7.33 12.10 15.63
C LYS A 249 8.46 12.85 16.33
N SER A 250 9.64 12.91 15.70
CA SER A 250 10.84 13.51 16.25
C SER A 250 11.72 14.11 15.16
N THR A 251 12.62 15.01 15.55
CA THR A 251 13.63 15.58 14.64
C THR A 251 14.56 14.51 14.08
N SER A 252 14.85 13.45 14.84
CA SER A 252 15.64 12.31 14.36
C SER A 252 14.91 11.52 13.27
N GLU A 253 13.61 11.25 13.44
CA GLU A 253 12.80 10.59 12.40
C GLU A 253 12.68 11.48 11.15
N SER A 254 12.44 12.78 11.32
CA SER A 254 12.38 13.74 10.21
C SER A 254 13.70 13.74 9.41
N LYS A 255 14.85 13.74 10.09
CA LYS A 255 16.17 13.63 9.44
C LYS A 255 16.39 12.29 8.74
N ALA A 256 15.94 11.18 9.31
CA ALA A 256 16.05 9.87 8.69
C ALA A 256 15.24 9.79 7.38
N ILE A 257 14.01 10.31 7.39
CA ILE A 257 13.15 10.41 6.20
C ILE A 257 13.81 11.34 5.15
N GLN A 258 14.37 12.47 5.57
CA GLN A 258 15.08 13.39 4.68
C GLN A 258 16.29 12.70 4.01
N ALA A 259 17.09 11.95 4.78
CA ALA A 259 18.22 11.17 4.25
C ALA A 259 17.77 10.11 3.24
N GLN A 260 16.60 9.50 3.45
CA GLN A 260 16.01 8.56 2.48
C GLN A 260 15.67 9.26 1.15
N PHE A 261 15.10 10.48 1.20
CA PHE A 261 14.86 11.28 0.00
C PHE A 261 16.16 11.63 -0.72
N GLU A 262 17.19 12.03 0.02
CA GLU A 262 18.52 12.31 -0.55
C GLU A 262 19.13 11.09 -1.23
N LYS A 263 19.02 9.90 -0.60
CA LYS A 263 19.43 8.62 -1.21
C LYS A 263 18.71 8.37 -2.53
N CYS A 264 17.43 8.71 -2.62
CA CYS A 264 16.66 8.61 -3.87
C CYS A 264 16.90 9.78 -4.84
N GLY A 265 17.72 10.78 -4.50
CA GLY A 265 17.95 11.97 -5.32
C GLY A 265 16.75 12.92 -5.37
N ILE A 266 15.82 12.79 -4.44
CA ILE A 266 14.57 13.55 -4.38
C ILE A 266 14.80 14.87 -3.64
N LYS A 267 14.26 15.95 -4.21
CA LYS A 267 14.32 17.30 -3.65
C LYS A 267 12.91 17.87 -3.55
N GLY A 268 12.73 18.93 -2.75
CA GLY A 268 11.46 19.66 -2.69
C GLY A 268 10.39 19.06 -1.78
N ILE A 269 10.74 18.04 -0.98
CA ILE A 269 9.86 17.50 0.06
C ILE A 269 10.22 18.10 1.41
N LYS A 270 9.21 18.60 2.13
CA LYS A 270 9.35 19.06 3.51
C LYS A 270 8.81 18.01 4.47
N VAL A 271 9.51 17.77 5.59
CA VAL A 271 9.12 16.79 6.62
C VAL A 271 8.90 17.48 7.97
N PRO A 272 7.75 18.15 8.19
CA PRO A 272 7.44 18.76 9.49
C PRO A 272 7.36 17.73 10.61
N THR A 273 7.73 18.12 11.81
CA THR A 273 7.52 17.33 13.04
C THR A 273 6.17 17.61 13.70
N ASP A 274 5.47 18.65 13.25
CA ASP A 274 4.12 18.98 13.72
C ASP A 274 3.14 17.86 13.35
N SER A 275 2.17 17.60 14.23
CA SER A 275 1.06 16.69 13.93
C SER A 275 0.21 17.25 12.80
N PHE A 276 -0.16 16.40 11.83
CA PHE A 276 -1.07 16.78 10.77
C PHE A 276 -2.44 17.27 11.29
N LEU A 277 -2.90 16.80 12.45
CA LEU A 277 -4.18 17.22 13.00
C LEU A 277 -4.14 18.65 13.58
N ASP A 278 -2.95 19.15 13.88
CA ASP A 278 -2.74 20.42 14.58
C ASP A 278 -2.40 21.56 13.62
N ILE A 279 -2.16 21.27 12.33
CA ILE A 279 -1.87 22.31 11.35
C ILE A 279 -3.11 23.12 10.99
N ASP A 280 -2.90 24.39 10.68
CA ASP A 280 -3.95 25.23 10.13
C ASP A 280 -4.15 24.91 8.64
N HIS A 281 -5.34 24.43 8.29
CA HIS A 281 -5.75 24.08 6.94
C HIS A 281 -5.92 25.30 6.02
N ASP A 282 -6.03 26.50 6.58
CA ASP A 282 -6.10 27.76 5.86
C ASP A 282 -4.74 28.49 5.75
N ASP A 283 -3.65 27.90 6.26
CA ASP A 283 -2.31 28.48 6.12
C ASP A 283 -1.95 28.63 4.64
N SER A 284 -1.50 29.84 4.29
CA SER A 284 -1.05 30.23 2.95
C SER A 284 -0.02 29.28 2.32
N LYS A 285 0.78 28.56 3.13
CA LYS A 285 1.75 27.57 2.62
C LYS A 285 1.10 26.32 2.03
N TYR A 286 -0.16 26.03 2.36
CA TYR A 286 -0.92 24.89 1.83
C TYR A 286 -1.92 25.27 0.72
N LYS A 287 -1.96 26.54 0.29
CA LYS A 287 -2.92 27.03 -0.73
C LYS A 287 -2.82 26.32 -2.09
N ASN A 288 -1.66 25.75 -2.39
CA ASN A 288 -1.40 25.02 -3.62
C ASN A 288 -1.67 23.50 -3.49
N VAL A 289 -1.97 23.01 -2.30
CA VAL A 289 -2.26 21.59 -2.09
C VAL A 289 -3.60 21.25 -2.74
N ARG A 290 -3.58 20.26 -3.64
CA ARG A 290 -4.78 19.75 -4.32
C ARG A 290 -5.13 18.32 -3.95
N VAL A 291 -4.13 17.53 -3.56
CA VAL A 291 -4.31 16.12 -3.22
C VAL A 291 -3.67 15.80 -1.88
N ILE A 292 -4.38 15.06 -1.04
CA ILE A 292 -3.84 14.52 0.21
C ILE A 292 -3.85 12.99 0.12
N LEU A 293 -2.71 12.35 0.37
CA LEU A 293 -2.62 10.92 0.65
C LEU A 293 -2.63 10.69 2.16
N VAL A 294 -3.47 9.77 2.62
CA VAL A 294 -3.51 9.27 3.99
C VAL A 294 -3.17 7.78 3.98
N THR A 295 -1.97 7.42 4.45
CA THR A 295 -1.57 6.03 4.73
C THR A 295 -1.92 5.69 6.16
N ALA A 296 -3.16 5.26 6.40
CA ALA A 296 -3.68 5.08 7.74
C ALA A 296 -2.82 4.08 8.56
N ASP A 297 -2.53 4.46 9.81
CA ASP A 297 -1.89 3.56 10.78
C ASP A 297 -2.92 2.54 11.23
N CYS A 298 -2.97 1.40 10.57
CA CYS A 298 -4.04 0.41 10.68
C CYS A 298 -3.56 -0.86 11.39
N SER A 299 -4.47 -1.81 11.61
CA SER A 299 -4.15 -3.12 12.18
C SER A 299 -3.11 -3.92 11.40
N ARG A 300 -2.85 -3.55 10.13
CA ARG A 300 -1.95 -4.27 9.20
C ARG A 300 -2.32 -5.75 9.05
N SER A 301 -3.58 -6.10 9.29
CA SER A 301 -4.12 -7.46 9.23
C SER A 301 -3.99 -8.11 7.84
N ALA A 302 -3.83 -7.30 6.79
CA ALA A 302 -3.63 -7.74 5.41
C ALA A 302 -2.15 -7.90 4.99
N VAL A 303 -1.19 -7.60 5.87
CA VAL A 303 0.23 -7.82 5.60
C VAL A 303 0.54 -9.32 5.69
N THR A 304 1.14 -9.87 4.63
CA THR A 304 1.50 -11.29 4.51
C THR A 304 2.91 -11.58 5.01
N ASN A 305 3.85 -10.66 4.77
CA ASN A 305 5.23 -10.76 5.21
C ASN A 305 5.59 -9.60 6.15
N PRO A 306 5.29 -9.73 7.46
CA PRO A 306 5.41 -8.63 8.41
C PRO A 306 6.86 -8.22 8.69
N VAL A 307 7.81 -9.15 8.58
CA VAL A 307 9.24 -8.86 8.76
C VAL A 307 9.73 -7.95 7.64
N ASP A 308 9.52 -8.35 6.38
CA ASP A 308 9.98 -7.56 5.24
C ASP A 308 9.24 -6.22 5.17
N PHE A 309 7.95 -6.22 5.55
CA PHE A 309 7.17 -4.99 5.64
C PHE A 309 7.77 -4.02 6.66
N ILE A 310 8.11 -4.49 7.87
CA ILE A 310 8.70 -3.65 8.92
C ILE A 310 10.05 -3.07 8.49
N VAL A 311 10.92 -3.92 7.93
CA VAL A 311 12.26 -3.51 7.50
C VAL A 311 12.19 -2.50 6.36
N ASN A 312 11.36 -2.75 5.35
CA ASN A 312 11.32 -1.89 4.17
C ASN A 312 10.50 -0.60 4.42
N GLU A 313 9.39 -0.66 5.14
CA GLU A 313 8.52 0.52 5.38
C GLU A 313 8.92 1.34 6.63
N GLY A 314 9.90 0.86 7.40
CA GLY A 314 10.41 1.49 8.63
C GLY A 314 9.35 1.58 9.73
N GLU A 315 8.66 0.47 9.97
CA GLU A 315 7.59 0.37 10.95
C GLU A 315 8.12 -0.04 12.34
N ASP A 316 7.37 0.24 13.40
CA ASP A 316 7.77 -0.13 14.77
C ASP A 316 7.68 -1.66 14.96
N MET A 317 8.74 -2.29 15.47
CA MET A 317 8.76 -3.73 15.78
C MET A 317 7.65 -4.17 16.73
N LYS A 318 7.07 -3.26 17.53
CA LYS A 318 5.89 -3.54 18.38
C LYS A 318 4.71 -4.11 17.59
N ILE A 319 4.61 -3.81 16.30
CA ILE A 319 3.56 -4.34 15.41
C ILE A 319 3.64 -5.88 15.31
N LEU A 320 4.82 -6.48 15.47
CA LEU A 320 4.99 -7.94 15.44
C LEU A 320 4.19 -8.63 16.53
N LYS A 321 4.08 -8.01 17.72
CA LYS A 321 3.31 -8.58 18.84
C LYS A 321 1.83 -8.71 18.49
N ASP A 322 1.27 -7.71 17.84
CA ASP A 322 -0.14 -7.72 17.41
C ASP A 322 -0.40 -8.74 16.30
N MET A 323 0.59 -8.98 15.43
CA MET A 323 0.48 -9.94 14.33
C MET A 323 0.72 -11.39 14.77
N ALA A 324 1.52 -11.56 15.84
CA ALA A 324 1.95 -12.84 16.37
C ALA A 324 0.88 -13.59 17.16
N THR A 325 -0.05 -12.88 17.82
CA THR A 325 -1.06 -13.51 18.69
C THR A 325 -2.20 -14.14 17.91
N GLY A 326 -2.40 -13.79 16.64
CA GLY A 326 -3.51 -14.27 15.81
C GLY A 326 -4.90 -13.76 16.21
N ASP A 327 -5.02 -13.12 17.38
CA ASP A 327 -6.26 -12.59 17.92
C ASP A 327 -6.50 -11.14 17.48
N VAL A 328 -7.67 -10.92 16.89
CA VAL A 328 -8.11 -9.60 16.44
C VAL A 328 -8.68 -8.82 17.63
N ASN A 329 -7.91 -7.87 18.18
CA ASN A 329 -8.42 -6.97 19.22
C ASN A 329 -9.37 -5.92 18.62
N MET A 330 -10.68 -6.19 18.67
CA MET A 330 -11.71 -5.30 18.13
C MET A 330 -11.76 -3.92 18.82
N SER A 331 -11.37 -3.80 20.09
CA SER A 331 -11.27 -2.49 20.77
C SER A 331 -10.20 -1.62 20.10
N ARG A 332 -9.01 -2.20 19.90
CA ARG A 332 -7.90 -1.54 19.19
C ARG A 332 -8.30 -1.14 17.77
N ILE A 333 -8.97 -2.02 17.02
CA ILE A 333 -9.48 -1.67 15.68
C ILE A 333 -10.42 -0.47 15.72
N THR A 334 -11.28 -0.38 16.74
CA THR A 334 -12.22 0.73 16.92
C THR A 334 -11.50 2.04 17.25
N GLU A 335 -10.48 1.99 18.11
CA GLU A 335 -9.60 3.13 18.43
C GLU A 335 -8.86 3.64 17.18
N LEU A 336 -8.24 2.73 16.41
CA LEU A 336 -7.56 3.07 15.15
C LEU A 336 -8.53 3.70 14.16
N SER A 337 -9.71 3.11 13.98
CA SER A 337 -10.74 3.63 13.07
C SER A 337 -11.18 5.04 13.47
N THR A 338 -11.23 5.33 14.77
CA THR A 338 -11.55 6.68 15.28
C THR A 338 -10.45 7.67 14.93
N ALA A 339 -9.17 7.28 15.10
CA ALA A 339 -8.04 8.11 14.69
C ALA A 339 -8.04 8.37 13.17
N HIS A 340 -8.35 7.35 12.35
CA HIS A 340 -8.44 7.51 10.89
C HIS A 340 -9.54 8.49 10.49
N MET A 341 -10.72 8.40 11.13
CA MET A 341 -11.82 9.34 10.89
C MET A 341 -11.41 10.78 11.21
N ASN A 342 -10.64 11.01 12.27
CA ASN A 342 -10.16 12.36 12.61
C ASN A 342 -9.22 12.91 11.54
N ILE A 343 -8.29 12.08 11.03
CA ILE A 343 -7.39 12.46 9.92
C ILE A 343 -8.19 12.76 8.65
N MET A 344 -9.13 11.89 8.28
CA MET A 344 -9.97 12.08 7.10
C MET A 344 -10.81 13.35 7.17
N LYS A 345 -11.46 13.60 8.31
CA LYS A 345 -12.22 14.82 8.55
C LYS A 345 -11.34 16.06 8.47
N HIS A 346 -10.12 16.03 9.03
CA HIS A 346 -9.17 17.13 8.95
C HIS A 346 -8.70 17.37 7.51
N ALA A 347 -8.31 16.32 6.78
CA ALA A 347 -7.90 16.42 5.37
C ALA A 347 -8.97 17.06 4.48
N MET A 348 -10.25 16.78 4.73
CA MET A 348 -11.37 17.36 3.99
C MET A 348 -11.75 18.79 4.43
N LYS A 349 -11.07 19.41 5.40
CA LYS A 349 -11.25 20.83 5.75
C LYS A 349 -10.55 21.76 4.76
N PHE A 350 -9.43 21.33 4.18
CA PHE A 350 -8.62 22.14 3.26
C PHE A 350 -9.45 22.68 2.08
N SER A 351 -9.51 24.00 1.96
CA SER A 351 -10.37 24.71 1.00
C SER A 351 -9.97 24.53 -0.45
N LYS A 352 -8.73 24.16 -0.73
CA LYS A 352 -8.20 23.93 -2.09
C LYS A 352 -7.99 22.46 -2.44
N VAL A 353 -8.05 21.55 -1.45
CA VAL A 353 -7.93 20.11 -1.70
C VAL A 353 -9.17 19.60 -2.44
N GLN A 354 -8.94 18.88 -3.52
CA GLN A 354 -9.96 18.35 -4.42
C GLN A 354 -10.06 16.82 -4.34
N ALA A 355 -8.99 16.15 -3.91
CA ALA A 355 -8.96 14.71 -3.71
C ALA A 355 -8.25 14.32 -2.42
N VAL A 356 -8.81 13.35 -1.71
CA VAL A 356 -8.17 12.65 -0.60
C VAL A 356 -8.10 11.17 -0.98
N VAL A 357 -6.89 10.63 -1.08
CA VAL A 357 -6.63 9.21 -1.26
C VAL A 357 -6.41 8.61 0.12
N TYR A 358 -7.25 7.66 0.50
CA TYR A 358 -7.17 6.97 1.78
C TYR A 358 -6.73 5.53 1.55
N MET A 359 -5.66 5.11 2.23
CA MET A 359 -5.08 3.78 2.09
C MET A 359 -4.95 3.09 3.45
N THR A 360 -5.28 1.80 3.49
CA THR A 360 -4.98 0.91 4.62
C THR A 360 -4.37 -0.40 4.12
N ARG A 361 -3.78 -1.15 5.05
CA ARG A 361 -3.36 -2.55 4.88
C ARG A 361 -4.17 -3.46 5.81
N SER A 362 -5.47 -3.19 5.89
CA SER A 362 -6.40 -3.94 6.74
C SER A 362 -7.42 -4.71 5.91
N ILE A 363 -7.81 -5.89 6.38
CA ILE A 363 -8.95 -6.63 5.84
C ILE A 363 -10.29 -6.18 6.44
N HIS A 364 -10.27 -5.36 7.49
CA HIS A 364 -11.45 -5.04 8.28
C HIS A 364 -12.20 -3.83 7.71
N GLU A 365 -13.49 -4.03 7.41
CA GLU A 365 -14.37 -2.95 6.92
C GLU A 365 -14.50 -1.79 7.90
N THR A 366 -14.33 -2.05 9.21
CA THR A 366 -14.30 -1.05 10.28
C THR A 366 -13.23 0.01 10.05
N GLU A 367 -12.03 -0.38 9.61
CA GLU A 367 -10.93 0.53 9.28
C GLU A 367 -11.04 1.04 7.83
N ASN A 368 -11.75 0.34 6.96
CA ASN A 368 -11.76 0.61 5.53
C ASN A 368 -12.99 1.43 5.11
N GLU A 369 -14.02 0.76 4.59
CA GLU A 369 -15.21 1.38 4.04
C GLU A 369 -15.94 2.24 5.08
N ASN A 370 -16.02 1.78 6.33
CA ASN A 370 -16.73 2.48 7.40
C ASN A 370 -16.08 3.83 7.75
N VAL A 371 -14.75 3.91 7.79
CA VAL A 371 -14.03 5.17 8.01
C VAL A 371 -14.34 6.16 6.90
N VAL A 372 -14.29 5.71 5.64
CA VAL A 372 -14.50 6.56 4.47
C VAL A 372 -15.94 7.09 4.45
N VAL A 373 -16.93 6.20 4.55
CA VAL A 373 -18.36 6.57 4.49
C VAL A 373 -18.71 7.54 5.62
N LYS A 374 -18.40 7.19 6.87
CA LYS A 374 -18.72 8.02 8.04
C LYS A 374 -18.02 9.38 7.98
N SER A 375 -16.77 9.44 7.51
CA SER A 375 -16.05 10.71 7.40
C SER A 375 -16.64 11.62 6.34
N VAL A 376 -17.01 11.08 5.18
CA VAL A 376 -17.63 11.84 4.08
C VAL A 376 -19.01 12.35 4.48
N GLU A 377 -19.86 11.50 5.05
CA GLU A 377 -21.19 11.86 5.52
C GLU A 377 -21.13 12.96 6.58
N TYR A 378 -20.29 12.77 7.61
CA TYR A 378 -20.07 13.78 8.65
C TYR A 378 -19.61 15.12 8.05
N THR A 379 -18.64 15.08 7.14
CA THR A 379 -18.05 16.29 6.57
C THR A 379 -19.05 17.05 5.70
N ASN A 380 -19.83 16.35 4.88
CA ASN A 380 -20.88 16.96 4.06
C ASN A 380 -22.01 17.57 4.91
N MET A 381 -22.37 16.89 6.01
CA MET A 381 -23.35 17.41 6.97
C MET A 381 -22.87 18.68 7.68
N VAL A 382 -21.61 18.71 8.11
CA VAL A 382 -21.05 19.82 8.90
C VAL A 382 -20.65 21.01 8.03
N GLN A 383 -19.96 20.78 6.90
CA GLN A 383 -19.44 21.86 6.07
C GLN A 383 -20.47 22.42 5.07
N GLN A 384 -21.51 21.65 4.73
CA GLN A 384 -22.59 22.04 3.81
C GLN A 384 -22.11 22.74 2.52
N ARG A 385 -20.98 22.27 1.97
CA ARG A 385 -20.39 22.86 0.77
C ARG A 385 -21.34 22.73 -0.41
N LYS A 386 -21.32 23.72 -1.30
CA LYS A 386 -22.02 23.68 -2.60
C LYS A 386 -21.64 22.42 -3.40
N PHE A 387 -20.38 22.03 -3.34
CA PHE A 387 -19.85 20.82 -3.97
C PHE A 387 -19.41 19.84 -2.88
N PRO A 388 -20.27 18.86 -2.53
CA PRO A 388 -19.98 17.91 -1.46
C PRO A 388 -18.94 16.88 -1.89
N TRP A 389 -18.25 16.31 -0.90
CA TRP A 389 -17.33 15.20 -1.08
C TRP A 389 -18.08 13.94 -1.49
N ARG A 390 -17.49 13.17 -2.41
CA ARG A 390 -18.02 11.88 -2.87
C ARG A 390 -16.90 10.86 -3.02
N VAL A 391 -17.20 9.62 -2.64
CA VAL A 391 -16.37 8.47 -3.02
C VAL A 391 -16.53 8.23 -4.51
N VAL A 392 -15.42 8.16 -5.23
CA VAL A 392 -15.36 7.88 -6.67
C VAL A 392 -14.71 6.53 -6.94
N PRO A 393 -15.00 5.88 -8.08
CA PRO A 393 -14.31 4.66 -8.48
C PRO A 393 -12.78 4.86 -8.58
N PRO A 394 -12.01 3.76 -8.52
CA PRO A 394 -10.57 3.80 -8.73
C PRO A 394 -10.17 4.56 -10.00
N VAL A 395 -9.06 5.27 -9.91
CA VAL A 395 -8.53 6.09 -11.03
C VAL A 395 -7.47 5.35 -11.85
N LEU A 396 -7.11 4.14 -11.43
CA LEU A 396 -6.12 3.29 -12.09
C LEU A 396 -6.73 2.52 -13.28
N PRO A 397 -5.91 2.18 -14.28
CA PRO A 397 -6.39 1.56 -15.52
C PRO A 397 -6.62 0.04 -15.35
N PHE A 398 -7.64 -0.34 -14.59
CA PHE A 398 -8.08 -1.74 -14.55
C PHE A 398 -8.62 -2.18 -15.93
N SER A 399 -8.28 -3.39 -16.35
CA SER A 399 -8.82 -4.01 -17.55
C SER A 399 -10.30 -4.35 -17.40
N GLY A 400 -11.01 -4.52 -18.52
CA GLY A 400 -12.43 -4.91 -18.51
C GLY A 400 -12.65 -6.23 -17.78
N GLU A 401 -11.76 -7.20 -17.97
CA GLU A 401 -11.81 -8.50 -17.31
C GLU A 401 -11.62 -8.39 -15.79
N GLU A 402 -10.68 -7.57 -15.32
CA GLU A 402 -10.48 -7.34 -13.88
C GLU A 402 -11.72 -6.69 -13.24
N ILE A 403 -12.37 -5.75 -13.94
CA ILE A 403 -13.60 -5.11 -13.48
C ILE A 403 -14.75 -6.13 -13.40
N GLU A 404 -14.94 -6.93 -14.45
CA GLU A 404 -15.98 -7.96 -14.52
C GLU A 404 -15.80 -9.03 -13.45
N LYS A 405 -14.57 -9.51 -13.28
CA LYS A 405 -14.20 -10.52 -12.28
C LYS A 405 -13.97 -9.96 -10.87
N LYS A 406 -14.08 -8.63 -10.69
CA LYS A 406 -13.83 -7.93 -9.42
C LYS A 406 -12.44 -8.22 -8.83
N ILE A 407 -11.44 -8.32 -9.69
CA ILE A 407 -10.05 -8.54 -9.29
C ILE A 407 -9.48 -7.20 -8.85
N GLY A 408 -9.25 -7.05 -7.55
CA GLY A 408 -8.68 -5.83 -6.98
C GLY A 408 -9.62 -4.63 -6.93
N ILE A 409 -10.83 -4.71 -7.50
CA ILE A 409 -11.84 -3.65 -7.51
C ILE A 409 -13.18 -4.15 -6.96
N ILE A 410 -13.63 -3.55 -5.85
CA ILE A 410 -14.90 -3.89 -5.20
C ILE A 410 -15.71 -2.61 -5.03
N GLY A 411 -16.77 -2.47 -5.84
CA GLY A 411 -17.60 -1.28 -5.86
C GLY A 411 -16.80 -0.05 -6.31
N LYS A 412 -16.60 0.91 -5.39
CA LYS A 412 -15.83 2.14 -5.65
C LYS A 412 -14.41 2.09 -5.09
N TYR A 413 -13.96 0.93 -4.61
CA TYR A 413 -12.72 0.79 -3.86
C TYR A 413 -11.76 -0.13 -4.58
N ILE A 414 -10.46 0.15 -4.45
CA ILE A 414 -9.44 -0.86 -4.70
C ILE A 414 -9.35 -1.71 -3.43
N LYS A 415 -9.53 -3.02 -3.56
CA LYS A 415 -9.49 -3.96 -2.44
C LYS A 415 -8.82 -5.25 -2.87
N PHE A 416 -7.56 -5.41 -2.46
CA PHE A 416 -6.81 -6.64 -2.63
C PHE A 416 -6.80 -7.40 -1.31
N HIS A 417 -7.16 -8.68 -1.37
CA HIS A 417 -6.97 -9.58 -0.25
C HIS A 417 -5.51 -10.10 -0.25
N PRO A 418 -4.98 -10.48 0.91
CA PRO A 418 -3.68 -11.16 1.00
C PRO A 418 -3.63 -12.40 0.10
N THR A 419 -2.55 -12.57 -0.66
CA THR A 419 -2.30 -13.75 -1.52
C THR A 419 -0.83 -14.17 -1.47
N GLU A 420 -0.48 -15.28 -2.11
CA GLU A 420 0.91 -15.68 -2.33
C GLU A 420 1.71 -14.68 -3.19
N LYS A 421 1.03 -13.81 -3.95
CA LYS A 421 1.68 -12.81 -4.78
C LYS A 421 1.89 -11.49 -4.06
N SER A 422 0.97 -11.06 -3.20
CA SER A 422 1.09 -9.76 -2.53
C SER A 422 0.35 -9.68 -1.19
N SER A 423 0.80 -8.76 -0.34
CA SER A 423 -0.01 -8.25 0.77
C SER A 423 -1.34 -7.69 0.25
N GLY A 424 -2.35 -7.69 1.11
CA GLY A 424 -3.62 -7.05 0.81
C GLY A 424 -3.62 -5.55 1.14
N CYS A 425 -4.51 -4.81 0.50
CA CYS A 425 -4.68 -3.39 0.74
C CYS A 425 -6.08 -2.90 0.41
N PHE A 426 -6.44 -1.76 0.97
CA PHE A 426 -7.63 -1.00 0.64
C PHE A 426 -7.23 0.40 0.23
N VAL A 427 -7.74 0.88 -0.91
CA VAL A 427 -7.58 2.27 -1.36
C VAL A 427 -8.94 2.84 -1.77
N ALA A 428 -9.28 3.98 -1.18
CA ALA A 428 -10.45 4.77 -1.53
C ALA A 428 -10.03 6.15 -2.03
N VAL A 429 -10.70 6.63 -3.07
CA VAL A 429 -10.54 8.00 -3.56
C VAL A 429 -11.80 8.78 -3.25
N VAL A 430 -11.65 9.86 -2.50
CA VAL A 430 -12.72 10.80 -2.17
C VAL A 430 -12.43 12.11 -2.89
N THR A 431 -13.36 12.60 -3.69
CA THR A 431 -13.19 13.86 -4.43
C THR A 431 -14.33 14.82 -4.20
N ARG A 432 -14.08 16.11 -4.46
CA ARG A 432 -15.13 17.11 -4.65
C ARG A 432 -14.80 17.97 -5.86
N GLU A 433 -15.81 18.62 -6.40
CA GLU A 433 -15.61 19.58 -7.48
C GLU A 433 -14.99 20.89 -6.94
N PRO A 434 -14.10 21.53 -7.71
CA PRO A 434 -13.60 22.86 -7.39
C PRO A 434 -14.74 23.88 -7.39
N GLU A 435 -14.65 24.88 -6.51
CA GLU A 435 -15.67 25.93 -6.42
C GLU A 435 -15.65 26.89 -7.62
N ASP A 436 -14.46 27.11 -8.20
CA ASP A 436 -14.28 27.88 -9.43
C ASP A 436 -14.44 26.97 -10.65
N ALA A 437 -15.40 27.29 -11.52
CA ALA A 437 -15.65 26.57 -12.76
C ALA A 437 -14.46 26.55 -13.72
N LYS A 438 -13.60 27.59 -13.71
CA LYS A 438 -12.37 27.61 -14.52
C LYS A 438 -11.32 26.65 -13.97
N GLU A 439 -11.20 26.57 -12.66
CA GLU A 439 -10.32 25.60 -12.00
C GLU A 439 -10.82 24.18 -12.25
N ALA A 440 -12.14 23.94 -12.16
CA ALA A 440 -12.76 22.67 -12.50
C ALA A 440 -12.45 22.24 -13.94
N ALA A 441 -12.59 23.13 -14.92
CA ALA A 441 -12.29 22.82 -16.32
C ALA A 441 -10.80 22.50 -16.53
N ARG A 442 -9.89 23.25 -15.90
CA ARG A 442 -8.44 22.98 -15.98
C ARG A 442 -8.07 21.65 -15.35
N ASP A 443 -8.61 21.34 -14.19
CA ASP A 443 -8.36 20.09 -13.46
C ASP A 443 -8.87 18.87 -14.23
N VAL A 444 -10.07 18.95 -14.83
CA VAL A 444 -10.58 17.88 -15.71
C VAL A 444 -9.64 17.63 -16.90
N LEU A 445 -9.15 18.69 -17.56
CA LEU A 445 -8.20 18.57 -18.67
C LEU A 445 -6.87 17.97 -18.21
N ALA A 446 -6.34 18.42 -17.08
CA ALA A 446 -5.08 17.93 -16.52
C ALA A 446 -5.16 16.44 -16.16
N ARG A 447 -6.25 16.01 -15.50
CA ARG A 447 -6.48 14.58 -15.19
C ARG A 447 -6.65 13.73 -16.44
N ALA A 448 -7.34 14.24 -17.47
CA ALA A 448 -7.46 13.53 -18.73
C ALA A 448 -6.11 13.37 -19.44
N GLN A 449 -5.23 14.39 -19.39
CA GLN A 449 -3.85 14.27 -19.87
C GLN A 449 -3.02 13.29 -19.05
N ALA A 450 -3.12 13.32 -17.72
CA ALA A 450 -2.41 12.39 -16.83
C ALA A 450 -2.81 10.92 -17.07
N ARG A 451 -4.05 10.68 -17.50
CA ARG A 451 -4.57 9.37 -17.92
C ARG A 451 -4.25 8.99 -19.36
N GLY A 452 -3.54 9.84 -20.11
CA GLY A 452 -3.26 9.60 -21.52
C GLY A 452 -4.48 9.71 -22.45
N LEU A 453 -5.61 10.24 -21.95
CA LEU A 453 -6.83 10.45 -22.75
C LEU A 453 -6.74 11.70 -23.64
N LEU A 454 -5.79 12.59 -23.34
CA LEU A 454 -5.52 13.80 -24.13
C LEU A 454 -4.02 13.95 -24.40
N PRO A 455 -3.63 14.49 -25.57
CA PRO A 455 -2.24 14.77 -25.88
C PRO A 455 -1.67 15.85 -24.95
N THR A 456 -0.47 15.61 -24.44
CA THR A 456 0.31 16.56 -23.63
C THR A 456 0.84 17.70 -24.49
N LYS A 457 1.16 18.86 -23.89
CA LYS A 457 1.76 20.00 -24.63
C LYS A 457 3.03 19.59 -25.40
N LYS A 458 3.88 18.73 -24.81
CA LYS A 458 5.07 18.17 -25.46
C LYS A 458 4.75 17.28 -26.67
N SER A 459 3.66 16.51 -26.62
CA SER A 459 3.23 15.70 -27.76
C SER A 459 2.66 16.54 -28.91
N LYS A 460 2.00 17.68 -28.59
CA LYS A 460 1.54 18.64 -29.60
C LYS A 460 2.71 19.32 -30.31
N GLU A 461 3.78 19.67 -29.59
CA GLU A 461 5.00 20.22 -30.20
C GLU A 461 5.70 19.20 -31.11
N LYS A 462 5.73 17.91 -30.75
CA LYS A 462 6.23 16.85 -31.63
C LYS A 462 5.34 16.61 -32.86
N LEU A 463 4.02 16.63 -32.71
CA LEU A 463 3.07 16.49 -33.82
C LEU A 463 3.14 17.67 -34.81
N VAL A 464 3.26 18.89 -34.29
CA VAL A 464 3.43 20.11 -35.11
C VAL A 464 4.81 20.12 -35.79
N ASN A 465 5.86 19.60 -35.15
CA ASN A 465 7.17 19.48 -35.78
C ASN A 465 7.24 18.34 -36.82
N SER A 466 6.49 17.24 -36.65
CA SER A 466 6.41 16.17 -37.65
C SER A 466 5.60 16.56 -38.89
N GLU A 467 4.68 17.53 -38.76
CA GLU A 467 3.98 18.13 -39.91
C GLU A 467 4.80 19.21 -40.63
N MET A 468 5.93 19.66 -40.05
CA MET A 468 6.85 20.64 -40.66
C MET A 468 8.13 20.02 -41.24
N THR A 469 8.29 18.69 -41.19
CA THR A 469 9.45 17.98 -41.76
C THR A 469 8.98 16.84 -42.67
N ASN A 470 8.31 17.18 -43.77
CA ASN A 470 8.25 16.34 -44.97
C ASN A 470 8.17 17.25 -46.19
N GLY A 471 9.34 17.69 -46.62
CA GLY A 471 9.56 18.48 -47.82
C GLY A 471 10.99 18.27 -48.27
N GLU A 472 11.29 17.05 -48.73
CA GLU A 472 12.50 16.78 -49.52
C GLU A 472 12.07 16.33 -50.91
N VAL A 473 12.58 17.07 -51.89
CA VAL A 473 12.33 16.95 -53.32
C VAL A 473 13.41 16.03 -53.90
N ASP A 474 13.00 15.00 -54.64
CA ASP A 474 13.84 14.38 -55.65
C ASP A 474 13.13 14.38 -57.03
N HIS A 475 13.90 14.79 -58.03
CA HIS A 475 13.63 14.99 -59.46
C HIS A 475 13.19 13.67 -60.16
N ILE A 476 12.42 13.56 -61.28
CA ILE A 476 12.55 14.03 -62.70
C ILE A 476 11.19 13.64 -63.45
N PRO A 477 10.94 13.89 -64.77
CA PRO A 477 10.49 15.11 -65.49
C PRO A 477 9.09 15.06 -66.17
N ASN A 478 8.64 16.26 -66.59
CA ASN A 478 7.86 16.63 -67.78
C ASN A 478 6.47 16.06 -68.07
N GLY A 479 5.50 16.99 -68.20
CA GLY A 479 4.28 16.77 -68.98
C GLY A 479 3.22 17.87 -68.79
N HIS A 480 3.39 18.98 -69.51
CA HIS A 480 2.41 19.89 -70.11
C HIS A 480 1.03 20.20 -69.49
N ASP A 481 0.68 21.49 -69.68
CA ASP A 481 -0.64 22.14 -69.80
C ASP A 481 -1.33 22.55 -68.49
N ALA A 482 -1.32 23.87 -68.19
CA ALA A 482 -2.41 24.84 -68.46
C ALA A 482 -3.44 24.80 -67.29
N GLU A 483 -3.83 25.87 -66.59
CA GLU A 483 -3.94 27.29 -66.87
C GLU A 483 -4.26 28.02 -65.55
N ALA A 484 -3.83 29.28 -65.45
CA ALA A 484 -4.46 30.41 -64.75
C ALA A 484 -4.82 30.34 -63.24
N GLU A 485 -3.91 30.89 -62.42
CA GLU A 485 -4.21 31.85 -61.33
C GLU A 485 -5.11 33.03 -61.83
N PRO A 486 -5.82 33.85 -60.99
CA PRO A 486 -5.24 34.43 -59.76
C PRO A 486 -6.16 34.95 -58.61
N LYS A 487 -5.48 35.22 -57.48
CA LYS A 487 -5.59 36.39 -56.57
C LYS A 487 -6.60 36.45 -55.41
N LEU A 488 -5.97 36.56 -54.23
CA LEU A 488 -6.42 36.99 -52.90
C LEU A 488 -7.07 38.39 -52.83
N LEU A 489 -7.90 38.62 -51.80
CA LEU A 489 -7.80 39.62 -50.69
C LEU A 489 -9.20 39.84 -50.02
N PRO A 490 -9.39 40.60 -48.89
CA PRO A 490 -9.21 40.17 -47.50
C PRO A 490 -10.37 40.60 -46.53
N LYS A 491 -10.18 40.38 -45.22
CA LYS A 491 -11.05 40.70 -44.04
C LYS A 491 -11.70 42.11 -44.01
N ARG A 492 -12.96 42.22 -43.55
CA ARG A 492 -13.45 43.08 -42.42
C ARG A 492 -14.99 43.07 -42.20
N GLU A 493 -15.37 43.02 -40.91
CA GLU A 493 -16.50 43.60 -40.16
C GLU A 493 -17.82 44.05 -40.86
N ARG A 494 -18.98 43.64 -40.31
CA ARG A 494 -20.02 44.57 -39.80
C ARG A 494 -21.18 43.87 -39.05
N GLU A 495 -21.70 44.61 -38.07
CA GLU A 495 -22.76 44.32 -37.10
C GLU A 495 -24.21 44.33 -37.64
N LYS A 496 -25.11 43.74 -36.82
CA LYS A 496 -26.52 44.12 -36.48
C LYS A 496 -27.68 43.78 -37.43
N LEU A 497 -28.61 42.97 -36.89
CA LEU A 497 -30.10 43.11 -36.90
C LEU A 497 -30.67 42.00 -35.96
N GLN A 498 -30.94 42.25 -34.68
CA GLN A 498 -32.21 42.70 -34.05
C GLN A 498 -33.48 41.84 -34.30
N ARG A 499 -34.06 41.37 -33.16
CA ARG A 499 -35.50 41.16 -32.79
C ARG A 499 -36.17 39.76 -32.92
N GLU A 500 -36.17 39.04 -31.78
CA GLU A 500 -37.26 38.34 -31.02
C GLU A 500 -38.64 37.94 -31.64
N PRO A 501 -39.53 37.16 -30.96
CA PRO A 501 -39.40 35.92 -30.17
C PRO A 501 -40.59 34.91 -30.43
N LYS A 502 -40.59 33.72 -29.81
CA LYS A 502 -41.75 32.83 -29.43
C LYS A 502 -41.19 31.42 -29.13
N GLY A 503 -41.53 30.67 -28.08
CA GLY A 503 -42.52 30.81 -27.04
C GLY A 503 -42.26 29.76 -25.94
N ARG A 504 -42.79 30.06 -24.77
CA ARG A 504 -42.67 29.37 -23.48
C ARG A 504 -43.85 28.42 -23.31
N ILE A 505 -43.64 27.15 -22.96
CA ILE A 505 -44.61 26.37 -22.16
C ILE A 505 -43.85 25.51 -21.14
N ARG A 506 -44.13 25.78 -19.86
CA ARG A 506 -43.94 24.89 -18.71
C ARG A 506 -45.31 24.34 -18.33
N HIS A 507 -45.40 23.06 -17.97
CA HIS A 507 -45.87 22.56 -16.66
C HIS A 507 -46.15 21.04 -16.71
N GLU A 508 -45.32 20.27 -16.01
CA GLU A 508 -45.72 19.43 -14.85
C GLU A 508 -47.17 18.87 -14.79
N GLN A 509 -47.36 17.55 -14.90
CA GLN A 509 -47.67 16.61 -13.79
C GLN A 509 -48.33 15.27 -14.25
N ILE A 510 -47.63 14.16 -13.91
CA ILE A 510 -48.09 12.97 -13.16
C ILE A 510 -49.16 11.99 -13.74
N LEU A 511 -48.80 10.69 -13.64
CA LEU A 511 -49.57 9.43 -13.43
C LEU A 511 -49.80 8.46 -14.61
N ASN A 512 -49.32 7.22 -14.35
CA ASN A 512 -49.79 5.91 -14.80
C ASN A 512 -49.48 5.43 -16.24
N HIS A 513 -48.52 4.50 -16.37
CA HIS A 513 -48.89 3.07 -16.44
C HIS A 513 -47.66 2.14 -16.31
N LEU A 514 -47.66 1.38 -15.21
CA LEU A 514 -47.09 0.03 -15.16
C LEU A 514 -47.97 -0.93 -16.00
N VAL A 515 -47.36 -2.10 -16.27
CA VAL A 515 -47.92 -3.39 -16.71
C VAL A 515 -47.82 -3.70 -18.22
N HIS A 516 -46.74 -4.40 -18.63
CA HIS A 516 -46.80 -5.80 -19.12
C HIS A 516 -45.43 -6.27 -19.66
N CYS A 517 -44.73 -7.13 -18.91
CA CYS A 517 -44.01 -8.25 -19.52
C CYS A 517 -44.00 -9.42 -18.53
N LYS A 518 -44.99 -10.31 -18.70
CA LYS A 518 -45.07 -11.63 -18.07
C LYS A 518 -44.43 -12.63 -19.04
N LYS A 519 -43.40 -13.35 -18.56
CA LYS A 519 -43.24 -14.83 -18.61
C LYS A 519 -41.77 -15.20 -18.46
N CYS A 520 -41.39 -15.78 -17.31
CA CYS A 520 -40.93 -17.17 -17.23
C CYS A 520 -40.77 -17.61 -15.76
N THR A 521 -41.18 -18.85 -15.54
CA THR A 521 -41.61 -19.53 -14.31
C THR A 521 -40.47 -20.00 -13.40
N CYS A 522 -40.71 -19.93 -12.09
CA CYS A 522 -39.94 -20.58 -11.04
C CYS A 522 -40.15 -22.11 -11.04
N ILE A 523 -39.08 -22.87 -10.82
CA ILE A 523 -39.13 -24.24 -10.28
C ILE A 523 -38.36 -24.24 -8.97
N MET A 524 -39.07 -24.51 -7.88
CA MET A 524 -38.55 -24.73 -6.54
C MET A 524 -38.07 -26.18 -6.40
N HIS A 525 -36.88 -26.41 -5.86
CA HIS A 525 -36.45 -27.73 -5.39
C HIS A 525 -36.49 -27.81 -3.87
N ARG A 526 -37.15 -28.88 -3.40
CA ARG A 526 -37.36 -29.28 -1.99
C ARG A 526 -36.06 -29.79 -1.35
N PRO A 527 -35.94 -29.71 -0.02
CA PRO A 527 -34.88 -30.36 0.76
C PRO A 527 -35.16 -31.87 1.00
N PRO A 528 -34.13 -32.67 1.33
CA PRO A 528 -34.26 -34.13 1.47
C PRO A 528 -34.87 -34.56 2.83
N PRO A 529 -35.36 -35.81 2.94
CA PRO A 529 -36.15 -36.28 4.08
C PRO A 529 -35.31 -36.78 5.26
N SER A 530 -35.86 -36.57 6.46
CA SER A 530 -35.45 -37.13 7.75
C SER A 530 -35.87 -38.59 7.89
N LEU A 531 -34.95 -39.45 8.31
CA LEU A 531 -35.26 -40.77 8.87
C LEU A 531 -35.34 -40.69 10.39
N ASP A 532 -36.50 -41.08 10.90
CA ASP A 532 -36.79 -41.32 12.30
C ASP A 532 -36.24 -42.68 12.74
N GLY A 533 -35.83 -42.78 14.00
CA GLY A 533 -35.10 -43.91 14.57
C GLY A 533 -34.93 -43.76 16.07
N SER A 534 -36.07 -43.76 16.78
CA SER A 534 -36.29 -44.07 18.20
C SER A 534 -35.09 -44.42 19.09
N GLN A 535 -34.95 -43.77 20.25
CA GLN A 535 -35.23 -44.38 21.57
C GLN A 535 -35.03 -43.41 22.76
N LYS A 536 -36.13 -43.21 23.49
CA LYS A 536 -36.30 -43.24 24.96
C LYS A 536 -35.49 -42.31 25.90
N SER A 537 -36.26 -41.45 26.59
CA SER A 537 -36.33 -41.22 28.06
C SER A 537 -35.02 -40.96 28.83
N THR A 538 -34.84 -39.92 29.65
CA THR A 538 -35.67 -39.49 30.79
C THR A 538 -35.30 -38.07 31.26
N SER A 539 -36.32 -37.38 31.76
CA SER A 539 -36.35 -36.25 32.69
C SER A 539 -35.14 -35.98 33.61
N SER A 540 -34.79 -34.70 33.78
CA SER A 540 -34.88 -34.02 35.09
C SER A 540 -34.50 -32.54 34.99
N THR A 541 -35.47 -31.69 35.31
CA THR A 541 -35.41 -30.24 35.50
C THR A 541 -34.82 -29.84 36.85
N ARG A 542 -34.49 -28.54 37.00
CA ARG A 542 -34.23 -27.72 38.22
C ARG A 542 -32.74 -27.46 38.50
N LYS A 543 -32.32 -26.27 38.94
CA LYS A 543 -32.99 -25.00 39.26
C LYS A 543 -31.90 -23.93 39.36
N ALA A 544 -32.28 -22.69 39.07
CA ALA A 544 -31.59 -21.49 39.49
C ALA A 544 -31.42 -21.44 41.02
N PHE A 545 -30.32 -20.86 41.50
CA PHE A 545 -30.32 -20.03 42.70
C PHE A 545 -29.23 -18.97 42.61
N THR A 546 -29.70 -17.73 42.77
CA THR A 546 -28.98 -16.54 43.19
C THR A 546 -28.44 -16.70 44.60
N SER A 547 -27.17 -16.33 44.82
CA SER A 547 -26.69 -15.49 45.92
C SER A 547 -25.28 -15.02 45.59
#